data_AF-A0A0A0NUQ6-F1
#
_entry.id   AF-A0A0A0NUQ6-F1
#
_cell.length_a   1.000
_cell.length_b   1.000
_cell.length_c   1.000
_cell.angle_alpha   90.00
_cell.angle_beta   90.00
_cell.angle_gamma   90.00
#
_symmetry.space_group_name_H-M   'P 1'
#
loop_
_entity.id
_entity.type
_entity.pdbx_description
1 polymer ?
#
loop_
_entity_poly.entity_id
_entity_poly.type
_entity_poly.pdbx_seq_one_letter_code
_entity_poly.pdbx_strand_id
1 'polypeptide(L)' 'MDPEDRQRAFTALQRLIRREAPFVPLYQQDIILARTTRVHWTPVVNGSLAMESAEVRA' A
#
# COMPACT_ATOMS: atom_id res chain seq x y z
N MET A 1 16.37 13.52 3.47
CA MET A 1 15.35 14.21 4.28
C MET A 1 15.25 13.46 5.59
N ASP A 2 15.25 14.17 6.70
CA ASP A 2 15.04 13.57 8.02
C ASP A 2 13.66 12.88 8.06
N PRO A 3 13.54 11.63 8.56
CA PRO A 3 12.26 10.97 8.74
C PRO A 3 11.22 11.82 9.48
N GLU A 4 11.64 12.61 10.47
CA GLU A 4 10.76 13.49 11.23
C GLU A 4 10.25 14.66 10.38
N ASP A 5 11.13 15.28 9.60
CA ASP A 5 10.75 16.36 8.67
C ASP A 5 9.72 15.85 7.65
N ARG A 6 9.95 14.65 7.11
CA ARG A 6 9.04 14.01 6.17
C ARG A 6 7.67 13.78 6.81
N GLN A 7 7.64 13.26 8.03
CA GLN A 7 6.41 13.01 8.76
C GLN A 7 5.64 14.31 9.04
N ARG A 8 6.33 15.38 9.44
CA ARG A 8 5.74 16.71 9.66
C ARG A 8 5.10 17.24 8.38
N ALA A 9 5.81 17.17 7.25
CA ALA A 9 5.32 17.62 5.96
C ALA A 9 4.06 16.86 5.51
N PHE A 10 4.07 15.51 5.57
CA PHE A 10 2.89 14.71 5.21
C PHE A 10 1.70 14.95 6.13
N THR A 11 1.93 15.15 7.43
CA THR A 11 0.87 15.50 8.38
C THR A 11 0.22 16.83 8.02
N ALA A 12 1.02 17.84 7.64
CA ALA A 12 0.51 19.13 7.19
C ALA A 12 -0.33 19.00 5.92
N LEU A 13 0.11 18.19 4.96
CA LEU A 13 -0.64 17.91 3.72
C LEU A 13 -1.99 17.23 4.01
N GLN A 14 -2.03 16.23 4.89
CA GLN A 14 -3.27 15.56 5.26
C GLN A 14 -4.29 16.53 5.88
N ARG A 15 -3.83 17.50 6.70
CA ARG A 15 -4.71 18.55 7.25
C ARG A 15 -5.26 19.47 6.16
N LEU A 16 -4.43 19.83 5.17
CA LEU A 16 -4.84 20.66 4.04
C LEU A 16 -5.94 19.98 3.22
N ILE A 17 -5.72 18.71 2.85
CA ILE A 17 -6.69 17.90 2.11
C ILE A 17 -8.02 17.80 2.87
N ARG A 18 -7.98 17.62 4.20
CA ARG A 18 -9.20 17.56 5.01
C ARG A 18 -9.96 18.88 5.04
N ARG A 19 -9.25 20.01 5.10
CA ARG A 19 -9.86 21.35 5.20
C ARG A 19 -10.46 21.81 3.88
N GLU A 20 -9.74 21.60 2.80
CA GLU A 20 -10.13 22.08 1.47
C GLU A 20 -11.07 21.08 0.77
N ALA A 21 -11.15 19.86 1.28
CA ALA A 21 -11.99 18.78 0.79
C ALA A 21 -12.00 18.60 -0.74
N PRO A 22 -10.83 18.64 -1.44
CA PRO A 22 -10.81 18.34 -2.87
C PRO A 22 -11.21 16.88 -3.17
N PHE A 23 -11.15 16.00 -2.16
CA PHE A 23 -11.56 14.60 -2.22
C PHE A 23 -12.26 14.18 -0.93
N VAL A 24 -13.24 13.28 -1.03
CA VAL A 24 -13.90 12.64 0.12
C VAL A 24 -13.36 11.21 0.25
N PRO A 25 -12.48 10.93 1.23
CA PRO A 25 -12.01 9.57 1.47
C PRO A 25 -13.16 8.72 2.01
N LEU A 26 -13.43 7.58 1.35
CA LEU A 26 -14.52 6.67 1.73
C LEU A 26 -13.98 5.47 2.51
N TYR A 27 -13.18 4.64 1.83
CA TYR A 27 -12.61 3.42 2.37
C TYR A 27 -11.22 3.19 1.80
N GLN A 28 -10.36 2.55 2.59
CA GLN A 28 -9.13 1.96 2.09
C GLN A 28 -9.41 0.48 1.82
N GLN A 29 -9.17 0.04 0.60
CA GLN A 29 -9.42 -1.34 0.20
C GLN A 29 -8.26 -2.25 0.61
N ASP A 30 -8.58 -3.44 1.10
CA ASP A 30 -7.60 -4.50 1.34
C ASP A 30 -7.10 -5.12 0.02
N ILE A 31 -5.84 -5.54 0.03
CA ILE A 31 -5.27 -6.32 -1.07
C ILE A 31 -5.69 -7.78 -0.88
N ILE A 32 -6.72 -8.20 -1.62
CA ILE A 32 -7.21 -9.58 -1.60
C ILE A 32 -6.67 -10.32 -2.82
N LEU A 33 -5.87 -11.36 -2.59
CA LEU A 33 -5.26 -12.17 -3.64
C LEU A 33 -5.74 -13.62 -3.54
N ALA A 34 -6.30 -14.14 -4.64
CA ALA A 34 -6.59 -15.56 -4.78
C ALA A 34 -5.43 -16.27 -5.49
N ARG A 35 -4.94 -17.36 -4.89
CA ARG A 35 -3.87 -18.19 -5.48
C ARG A 35 -4.17 -19.67 -5.31
N THR A 36 -3.61 -20.48 -6.20
CA THR A 36 -3.58 -21.93 -6.00
C THR A 36 -2.62 -22.29 -4.87
N THR A 37 -2.80 -23.46 -4.24
CA THR A 37 -1.95 -23.93 -3.14
C THR A 37 -0.52 -24.27 -3.56
N ARG A 38 -0.29 -24.46 -4.87
CA ARG A 38 1.02 -24.82 -5.42
C ARG A 38 1.95 -23.62 -5.59
N VAL A 39 1.39 -22.43 -5.80
CA VAL A 39 2.19 -21.22 -6.07
C VAL A 39 2.55 -20.54 -4.75
N HIS A 40 3.85 -20.40 -4.50
CA HIS A 40 4.39 -19.77 -3.31
C HIS A 40 5.12 -18.47 -3.65
N TRP A 41 4.69 -17.35 -3.07
CA TRP A 41 5.43 -16.08 -3.11
C TRP A 41 5.06 -15.22 -1.90
N THR A 42 5.85 -14.18 -1.65
CA THR A 42 5.57 -13.15 -0.62
C THR A 42 4.99 -11.91 -1.30
N PRO A 43 3.74 -11.49 -0.99
CA PRO A 43 3.15 -10.31 -1.62
C PRO A 43 3.79 -9.02 -1.10
N VAL A 44 3.82 -7.98 -1.94
CA VAL A 44 4.26 -6.64 -1.54
C VAL A 44 3.11 -5.87 -0.92
N VAL A 45 3.38 -5.14 0.16
CA VAL A 45 2.38 -4.37 0.94
C VAL A 45 1.65 -3.28 0.13
N ASN A 46 2.20 -2.88 -1.01
CA ASN A 46 1.59 -1.89 -1.91
C ASN A 46 0.64 -2.51 -2.96
N GLY A 47 0.45 -3.84 -2.92
CA GLY A 47 -0.42 -4.56 -3.83
C GLY A 47 0.20 -4.95 -5.16
N SER A 48 1.48 -4.63 -5.39
CA SER A 48 2.19 -5.10 -6.56
C SER A 48 2.46 -6.61 -6.48
N LEU A 49 2.27 -7.30 -7.60
CA LEU A 49 2.66 -8.70 -7.77
C LEU A 49 4.14 -8.77 -8.16
N ALA A 50 5.03 -8.75 -7.16
CA ALA A 50 6.47 -8.97 -7.32
C ALA A 50 6.75 -10.48 -7.41
N MET A 51 6.54 -11.05 -8.59
CA MET A 51 6.57 -12.50 -8.84
C MET A 51 7.96 -13.03 -9.19
N GLU A 52 9.01 -12.21 -9.18
CA GLU A 52 10.37 -12.62 -9.52
C GLU A 52 10.93 -13.70 -8.58
N SER A 53 10.42 -13.77 -7.36
CA SER A 53 10.75 -14.79 -6.35
C SER A 53 9.69 -15.89 -6.22
N ALA A 54 8.71 -15.93 -7.13
CA ALA A 54 7.63 -16.91 -7.05
C ALA A 54 8.11 -18.31 -7.44
N GLU A 55 7.68 -19.30 -6.66
CA GLU A 55 8.03 -20.71 -6.85
C GLU A 55 6.77 -21.57 -7.01
N VAL A 56 6.91 -22.68 -7.73
CA VAL A 56 5.88 -23.74 -7.79
C VAL A 56 6.36 -24.90 -6.95
N ARG A 57 5.64 -25.21 -5.87
CA ARG A 57 5.92 -26.38 -5.04
C ARG A 57 5.34 -27.64 -5.71
N ALA A 58 6.08 -28.73 -5.58
CA ALA A 58 5.69 -30.06 -6.06
C ALA A 58 4.46 -30.57 -5.30
#